data_AF-A0A246HJR4-F1
#
_entry.id   AF-A0A246HJR4-F1
#
_cell.length_a   1.000
_cell.length_b   1.000
_cell.length_c   1.000
_cell.angle_alpha   90.00
_cell.angle_beta   90.00
_cell.angle_gamma   90.00
#
_symmetry.space_group_name_H-M   'P 1'
#
loop_
_entity.id
_entity.type
_entity.pdbx_description
1 polymer ?
#
loop_
_entity_poly.entity_id
_entity_poly.type
_entity_poly.pdbx_seq_one_letter_code
_entity_poly.pdbx_strand_id
1 'polypeptide(L)'
;MNTTYANHDFDWIPELEKTVVNSLVTSFGLDFLLLKDKEGGDVDTIHNVRQGHFATEAERQRYVERGAYDSTAYHTHPTYKEQGAADKTSHQSGTLHDPYRNTFMTEGDKRALDHVVAAKEIHDDPGRVLAGIDGIEIANRSSNLQSTHETINSSKGAKPIDQYLADVSKTIAKNQEKIAALQRKLDVMPRDTPEQQHEARTLEAGINKISKRNETLKSIDEEGMRQRDAEAREAYEKEVNVTYYTGSRFLKDTATASVNTGFRMGLRQVLGLVAGEVWFELRAKLPAAMKSLGRNFTFDRFLRRVSVMLQGIWRRVQRRFRDLMTEFGDAFLGGVAASITTTVFNIFAKSAKIAAKVMREMWGSLVKSIKIMCLNPGKLNDTDRKRAALAALTVGAGAVAASLVLTQLGALAATPIVGGPITSFLAALISGVVTLGLTWSLLHSPLAAKIWDFVARSAHVQTLADFVEINRRLDAYLLQLADLELNVDPCAMVAFAEDLSSCNSELECAWLLTVEAERRGIELPFQLGNTDATRSWLSGLAKG
;
A
#
# COMPACT_ATOMS: atom_id res chain seq x y z
N MET A 1 23.95 -40.88 -44.92
CA MET A 1 22.74 -41.23 -44.17
C MET A 1 22.15 -39.95 -43.61
N ASN A 2 20.93 -39.61 -44.03
CA ASN A 2 20.18 -38.45 -43.54
C ASN A 2 19.82 -38.68 -42.08
N THR A 3 20.47 -37.98 -41.16
CA THR A 3 19.99 -37.85 -39.77
C THR A 3 18.82 -36.87 -39.78
N THR A 4 17.62 -37.41 -39.85
CA THR A 4 16.37 -36.71 -39.53
C THR A 4 16.44 -36.32 -38.06
N TYR A 5 16.73 -35.05 -37.78
CA TYR A 5 16.61 -34.49 -36.44
C TYR A 5 15.16 -34.66 -36.00
N ALA A 6 14.95 -35.33 -34.87
CA ALA A 6 13.61 -35.48 -34.29
C ALA A 6 12.97 -34.10 -34.14
N ASN A 7 11.77 -33.96 -34.71
CA ASN A 7 10.97 -32.75 -34.65
C ASN A 7 10.46 -32.58 -33.20
N HIS A 8 11.31 -32.11 -32.30
CA HIS A 8 10.97 -31.81 -30.91
C HIS A 8 10.30 -30.44 -30.82
N ASP A 9 9.18 -30.29 -31.52
CA ASP A 9 8.33 -29.09 -31.49
C ASP A 9 7.47 -29.10 -30.22
N PHE A 10 8.07 -28.83 -29.07
CA PHE A 10 7.28 -28.24 -27.99
C PHE A 10 7.18 -26.75 -28.30
N ASP A 11 5.98 -26.28 -28.60
CA ASP A 11 5.73 -24.86 -28.81
C ASP A 11 5.73 -24.17 -27.44
N TRP A 12 6.88 -23.65 -27.03
CA TRP A 12 7.07 -22.94 -25.75
C TRP A 12 6.55 -21.48 -25.81
N ILE A 13 6.13 -21.01 -26.99
CA ILE A 13 5.62 -19.65 -27.21
C ILE A 13 4.38 -19.34 -26.36
N PRO A 14 3.40 -20.25 -26.16
CA PRO A 14 2.20 -19.97 -25.38
C PRO A 14 2.47 -19.70 -23.88
N GLU A 15 3.45 -20.37 -23.26
CA GLU A 15 3.78 -20.12 -21.84
C GLU A 15 4.50 -18.78 -21.63
N LEU A 16 5.31 -18.38 -22.61
CA LEU A 16 5.94 -17.06 -22.64
C LEU A 16 4.90 -15.96 -22.91
N GLU A 17 3.96 -16.23 -23.81
CA GLU A 17 2.83 -15.34 -24.11
C GLU A 17 1.99 -15.07 -22.87
N LYS A 18 1.66 -16.12 -22.11
CA LYS A 18 0.92 -16.00 -20.85
C LYS A 18 1.61 -15.05 -19.87
N THR A 19 2.94 -15.12 -19.75
CA THR A 19 3.70 -14.29 -18.81
C THR A 19 3.69 -12.81 -19.21
N VAL A 20 3.93 -12.50 -20.50
CA VAL A 20 3.96 -11.11 -20.99
C VAL A 20 2.55 -10.51 -21.03
N VAL A 21 1.55 -11.28 -21.44
CA VAL A 21 0.14 -10.84 -21.48
C VAL A 21 -0.40 -10.64 -20.06
N ASN A 22 -0.13 -11.55 -19.13
CA ASN A 22 -0.54 -11.36 -17.73
C ASN A 22 0.12 -10.13 -17.12
N SER A 23 1.42 -9.90 -17.36
CA SER A 23 2.10 -8.69 -16.91
C SER A 23 1.48 -7.44 -17.54
N LEU A 24 1.19 -7.45 -18.84
CA LEU A 24 0.52 -6.33 -19.53
C LEU A 24 -0.85 -6.01 -18.91
N VAL A 25 -1.70 -7.03 -18.71
CA VAL A 25 -3.06 -6.85 -18.20
C VAL A 25 -3.07 -6.37 -16.74
N THR A 26 -2.25 -6.98 -15.89
CA THR A 26 -2.17 -6.64 -14.46
C THR A 26 -1.41 -5.35 -14.20
N SER A 27 -0.30 -5.12 -14.91
CA SER A 27 0.57 -3.96 -14.66
C SER A 27 -0.05 -2.68 -15.21
N PHE A 28 -0.91 -2.74 -16.23
CA PHE A 28 -1.58 -1.54 -16.76
C PHE A 28 -3.05 -1.40 -16.35
N GLY A 29 -3.55 -2.24 -15.43
CA GLY A 29 -4.93 -2.14 -14.95
C GLY A 29 -5.94 -2.24 -16.10
N LEU A 30 -5.73 -3.22 -16.99
CA LEU A 30 -6.65 -3.54 -18.09
C LEU A 30 -7.73 -4.55 -17.64
N ASP A 31 -7.82 -4.79 -16.33
CA ASP A 31 -8.75 -5.66 -15.63
C ASP A 31 -10.17 -5.09 -15.52
N PHE A 32 -10.38 -3.78 -15.69
CA PHE A 32 -11.71 -3.18 -15.85
C PHE A 32 -12.49 -3.71 -17.08
N LEU A 33 -11.79 -4.33 -18.04
CA LEU A 33 -12.42 -5.08 -19.14
C LEU A 33 -13.02 -6.42 -18.67
N LEU A 34 -12.73 -6.84 -17.43
CA LEU A 34 -13.08 -8.15 -16.86
C LEU A 34 -13.75 -8.07 -15.48
N LEU A 35 -13.59 -7.00 -14.69
CA LEU A 35 -14.19 -6.86 -13.35
C LEU A 35 -14.54 -5.40 -13.01
N LYS A 36 -15.64 -5.19 -12.27
CA LYS A 36 -16.11 -3.89 -11.76
C LYS A 36 -15.42 -3.56 -10.43
N ASP A 37 -14.90 -2.34 -10.33
CA ASP A 37 -14.20 -1.81 -9.16
C ASP A 37 -15.09 -1.62 -7.92
N LYS A 38 -14.44 -1.71 -6.76
CA LYS A 38 -15.00 -1.63 -5.41
C LYS A 38 -15.24 -0.19 -4.93
N GLU A 39 -16.22 -0.04 -4.04
CA GLU A 39 -16.62 1.21 -3.40
C GLU A 39 -15.66 1.64 -2.27
N GLY A 40 -15.43 2.96 -2.15
CA GLY A 40 -14.72 3.62 -1.05
C GLY A 40 -13.38 4.22 -1.46
N GLY A 41 -13.39 5.31 -2.24
CA GLY A 41 -12.23 5.91 -2.89
C GLY A 41 -11.42 6.93 -2.04
N ASP A 42 -10.65 7.76 -2.73
CA ASP A 42 -9.64 8.69 -2.20
C ASP A 42 -10.19 10.00 -1.57
N VAL A 43 -11.40 9.99 -0.98
CA VAL A 43 -12.07 11.19 -0.46
C VAL A 43 -12.45 11.02 1.01
N ASP A 44 -12.21 12.05 1.82
CA ASP A 44 -12.64 12.09 3.22
C ASP A 44 -14.18 12.05 3.32
N THR A 45 -14.73 11.28 4.26
CA THR A 45 -16.18 11.27 4.55
C THR A 45 -16.39 11.41 6.04
N ILE A 46 -17.52 11.98 6.47
CA ILE A 46 -17.85 12.15 7.89
C ILE A 46 -17.80 10.81 8.63
N HIS A 47 -18.27 9.74 7.98
CA HIS A 47 -18.23 8.39 8.54
C HIS A 47 -16.80 7.92 8.81
N ASN A 48 -15.92 8.04 7.81
CA ASN A 48 -14.54 7.56 7.90
C ASN A 48 -13.72 8.36 8.92
N VAL A 49 -13.83 9.69 8.93
CA VAL A 49 -13.03 10.52 9.85
C VAL A 49 -13.44 10.33 11.31
N ARG A 50 -14.71 10.03 11.59
CA ARG A 50 -15.19 9.68 12.94
C ARG A 50 -14.68 8.33 13.43
N GLN A 51 -14.31 7.43 12.51
CA GLN A 51 -13.60 6.19 12.80
C GLN A 51 -12.07 6.39 12.88
N GLY A 52 -11.58 7.61 12.68
CA GLY A 52 -10.15 7.93 12.67
C GLY A 52 -9.45 7.66 11.34
N HIS A 53 -10.21 7.39 10.27
CA HIS A 53 -9.68 7.17 8.93
C HIS A 53 -9.80 8.45 8.10
N PHE A 54 -8.66 9.08 7.81
CA PHE A 54 -8.55 10.25 6.95
C PHE A 54 -7.94 9.84 5.60
N ALA A 55 -8.57 10.24 4.50
CA ALA A 55 -8.04 10.08 3.15
C ALA A 55 -6.88 11.06 2.88
N THR A 56 -6.88 12.23 3.54
CA THR A 56 -5.84 13.24 3.39
C THR A 56 -5.17 13.61 4.71
N GLU A 57 -3.83 13.76 4.70
CA GLU A 57 -3.09 14.20 5.90
C GLU A 57 -3.44 15.64 6.29
N ALA A 58 -3.84 16.47 5.33
CA ALA A 58 -4.26 17.85 5.59
C ALA A 58 -5.52 17.91 6.47
N GLU A 59 -6.52 17.04 6.24
CA GLU A 59 -7.70 16.96 7.11
C GLU A 59 -7.38 16.38 8.48
N ARG A 60 -6.48 15.39 8.53
CA ARG A 60 -5.97 14.88 9.81
C ARG A 60 -5.29 15.97 10.64
N GLN A 61 -4.43 16.77 10.02
CA GLN A 61 -3.75 17.89 10.68
C GLN A 61 -4.73 18.94 11.16
N ARG A 62 -5.71 19.33 10.32
CA ARG A 62 -6.76 20.28 10.73
C ARG A 62 -7.54 19.81 11.97
N TYR A 63 -7.83 18.51 12.06
CA TYR A 63 -8.47 17.96 13.25
C TYR A 63 -7.57 18.01 14.49
N VAL A 64 -6.28 17.69 14.34
CA VAL A 64 -5.29 17.78 15.43
C VAL A 64 -5.11 19.24 15.89
N GLU A 65 -5.13 20.19 14.95
CA GLU A 65 -4.91 21.62 15.18
C GLU A 65 -6.19 22.40 15.51
N ARG A 66 -7.32 21.72 15.76
CA ARG A 66 -8.64 22.34 16.03
C ARG A 66 -8.70 23.26 17.25
N GLY A 67 -7.62 23.33 18.04
CA GLY A 67 -7.54 24.06 19.29
C GLY A 67 -7.92 23.22 20.50
N ALA A 68 -7.65 23.76 21.69
CA ALA A 68 -8.11 23.19 22.94
C ALA A 68 -9.54 23.66 23.24
N TYR A 69 -10.34 22.80 23.87
CA TYR A 69 -11.68 23.15 24.32
C TYR A 69 -11.62 24.24 25.40
N ASP A 70 -12.22 25.40 25.13
CA ASP A 70 -12.46 26.47 26.10
C ASP A 70 -13.95 26.58 26.42
N SER A 71 -14.35 26.11 27.60
CA SER A 71 -15.74 26.21 28.07
C SER A 71 -16.25 27.65 28.10
N THR A 72 -15.39 28.64 28.35
CA THR A 72 -15.81 30.05 28.49
C THR A 72 -16.39 30.57 27.19
N ALA A 73 -15.75 30.27 26.06
CA ALA A 73 -16.21 30.69 24.74
C ALA A 73 -17.64 30.20 24.43
N TYR A 74 -17.99 28.98 24.84
CA TYR A 74 -19.32 28.40 24.61
C TYR A 74 -20.40 29.07 25.46
N HIS A 75 -20.09 29.43 26.70
CA HIS A 75 -21.05 30.01 27.66
C HIS A 75 -21.14 31.55 27.58
N THR A 76 -20.22 32.18 26.85
CA THR A 76 -20.22 33.64 26.64
C THR A 76 -20.84 34.05 25.30
N HIS A 77 -21.22 33.08 24.47
CA HIS A 77 -21.89 33.29 23.19
C HIS A 77 -23.20 34.10 23.35
N PRO A 78 -23.52 35.05 22.44
CA PRO A 78 -24.74 35.85 22.52
C PRO A 78 -26.02 35.01 22.66
N THR A 79 -26.20 33.99 21.82
CA THR A 79 -27.40 33.12 21.85
C THR A 79 -27.56 32.39 23.19
N TYR A 80 -26.46 31.96 23.82
CA TYR A 80 -26.50 31.33 25.14
C TYR A 80 -27.00 32.30 26.21
N LYS A 81 -26.49 33.55 26.17
CA LYS A 81 -26.89 34.61 27.10
C LYS A 81 -28.35 35.03 26.89
N GLU A 82 -28.76 35.17 25.64
CA GLU A 82 -30.13 35.54 25.25
C GLU A 82 -31.13 34.48 25.69
N GLN A 83 -30.89 33.20 25.40
CA GLN A 83 -31.72 32.10 25.86
C GLN A 83 -31.77 32.05 27.39
N GLY A 84 -30.61 32.18 28.05
CA GLY A 84 -30.53 32.18 29.51
C GLY A 84 -31.31 33.34 30.16
N ALA A 85 -31.37 34.50 29.52
CA ALA A 85 -32.16 35.64 29.98
C ALA A 85 -33.67 35.41 29.77
N ALA A 86 -34.07 34.88 28.60
CA ALA A 86 -35.46 34.54 28.31
C ALA A 86 -36.01 33.46 29.25
N ASP A 87 -35.21 32.42 29.51
CA ASP A 87 -35.58 31.34 30.43
C ASP A 87 -35.68 31.84 31.87
N LYS A 88 -34.80 32.78 32.28
CA LYS A 88 -34.88 33.41 33.60
C LYS A 88 -36.20 34.15 33.79
N THR A 89 -36.64 34.91 32.79
CA THR A 89 -37.95 35.60 32.83
C THR A 89 -39.08 34.59 32.95
N SER A 90 -39.06 33.51 32.15
CA SER A 90 -40.07 32.45 32.17
C SER A 90 -40.10 31.68 33.50
N HIS A 91 -38.94 31.53 34.15
CA HIS A 91 -38.82 30.90 35.45
C HIS A 91 -39.44 31.78 36.54
N GLN A 92 -39.20 33.09 36.50
CA GLN A 92 -39.78 34.05 37.43
C GLN A 92 -41.30 34.16 37.31
N SER A 93 -41.88 33.92 36.12
CA SER A 93 -43.32 33.83 35.91
C SER A 93 -43.93 32.46 36.19
N GLY A 94 -43.13 31.45 36.55
CA GLY A 94 -43.59 30.09 36.78
C GLY A 94 -44.03 29.33 35.52
N THR A 95 -43.62 29.80 34.33
CA THR A 95 -44.02 29.24 33.03
C THR A 95 -42.90 28.46 32.33
N LEU A 96 -41.69 28.40 32.91
CA LEU A 96 -40.58 27.63 32.35
C LEU A 96 -40.80 26.13 32.58
N HIS A 97 -41.01 25.38 31.50
CA HIS A 97 -41.04 23.92 31.52
C HIS A 97 -39.61 23.35 31.47
N ASP A 98 -39.34 22.35 32.31
CA ASP A 98 -38.09 21.58 32.38
C ASP A 98 -38.32 20.19 31.74
N PRO A 99 -37.94 19.99 30.47
CA PRO A 99 -38.16 18.75 29.75
C PRO A 99 -37.39 17.55 30.31
N TYR A 100 -36.31 17.78 31.07
CA TYR A 100 -35.58 16.68 31.72
C TYR A 100 -36.30 16.13 32.96
N ARG A 101 -37.31 16.84 33.49
CA ARG A 101 -38.16 16.41 34.60
C ARG A 101 -39.63 16.33 34.24
N ASN A 102 -39.97 16.77 33.02
CA ASN A 102 -41.33 16.96 32.52
C ASN A 102 -42.24 17.73 33.49
N THR A 103 -41.75 18.83 34.04
CA THR A 103 -42.49 19.65 35.01
C THR A 103 -42.16 21.13 34.86
N PHE A 104 -43.00 22.01 35.40
CA PHE A 104 -42.71 23.45 35.45
C PHE A 104 -41.78 23.76 36.61
N MET A 105 -40.76 24.58 36.37
CA MET A 105 -39.82 24.99 37.41
C MET A 105 -40.50 25.88 38.45
N THR A 106 -40.28 25.57 39.73
CA THR A 106 -40.83 26.38 40.84
C THR A 106 -39.87 27.52 41.23
N GLU A 107 -40.36 28.52 41.96
CA GLU A 107 -39.53 29.64 42.44
C GLU A 107 -38.30 29.18 43.27
N GLY A 108 -38.44 28.06 44.00
CA GLY A 108 -37.36 27.47 44.81
C GLY A 108 -36.35 26.64 44.01
N ASP A 109 -36.62 26.33 42.74
CA ASP A 109 -35.69 25.59 41.89
C ASP A 109 -34.53 26.48 41.46
N LYS A 110 -33.31 25.92 41.44
CA LYS A 110 -32.17 26.62 40.87
C LYS A 110 -32.04 26.27 39.40
N ARG A 111 -32.25 27.25 38.51
CA ARG A 111 -32.16 27.07 37.05
C ARG A 111 -30.71 27.07 36.56
N ALA A 112 -30.40 26.21 35.61
CA ALA A 112 -29.20 26.27 34.78
C ALA A 112 -29.56 25.98 33.31
N LEU A 113 -28.74 26.46 32.36
CA LEU A 113 -28.87 26.18 30.94
C LEU A 113 -27.83 25.09 30.57
N ASP A 114 -28.28 24.03 29.91
CA ASP A 114 -27.46 22.89 29.48
C ASP A 114 -27.25 22.93 27.97
N HIS A 115 -26.08 22.45 27.53
CA HIS A 115 -25.86 22.01 26.15
C HIS A 115 -26.24 20.53 26.07
N VAL A 116 -27.37 20.20 25.44
CA VAL A 116 -27.94 18.84 25.42
C VAL A 116 -26.87 17.84 24.97
N VAL A 117 -26.37 18.01 23.74
CA VAL A 117 -25.09 17.45 23.29
C VAL A 117 -23.98 18.33 23.85
N ALA A 118 -23.08 17.73 24.63
CA ALA A 118 -22.07 18.47 25.34
C ALA A 118 -21.21 19.31 24.39
N ALA A 119 -20.98 20.57 24.75
CA ALA A 119 -20.11 21.47 23.97
C ALA A 119 -18.72 20.88 23.70
N LYS A 120 -18.16 20.11 24.65
CA LYS A 120 -16.91 19.37 24.47
C LYS A 120 -17.01 18.26 23.42
N GLU A 121 -18.11 17.52 23.40
CA GLU A 121 -18.35 16.46 22.41
C GLU A 121 -18.40 17.06 20.99
N ILE A 122 -19.14 18.16 20.83
CA ILE A 122 -19.21 18.92 19.57
C ILE A 122 -17.83 19.46 19.18
N HIS A 123 -17.09 20.03 20.14
CA HIS A 123 -15.73 20.52 19.90
C HIS A 123 -14.79 19.41 19.41
N ASP A 124 -14.90 18.22 19.97
CA ASP A 124 -14.01 17.10 19.65
C ASP A 124 -14.49 16.26 18.45
N ASP A 125 -15.64 16.55 17.82
CA ASP A 125 -16.13 15.81 16.64
C ASP A 125 -15.28 16.05 15.38
N PRO A 126 -14.64 15.00 14.80
CA PRO A 126 -13.96 15.08 13.51
C PRO A 126 -14.89 15.45 12.35
N GLY A 127 -16.16 15.02 12.39
CA GLY A 127 -17.15 15.31 11.34
C GLY A 127 -17.42 16.81 11.22
N ARG A 128 -17.63 17.49 12.34
CA ARG A 128 -17.73 18.96 12.42
C ARG A 128 -16.49 19.66 11.84
N VAL A 129 -15.28 19.25 12.23
CA VAL A 129 -14.05 19.90 11.76
C VAL A 129 -13.89 19.72 10.26
N LEU A 130 -14.18 18.52 9.74
CA LEU A 130 -14.17 18.23 8.31
C LEU A 130 -15.19 19.11 7.56
N ALA A 131 -16.40 19.26 8.11
CA ALA A 131 -17.42 20.18 7.60
C ALA A 131 -17.02 21.66 7.68
N GLY A 132 -15.98 22.01 8.44
CA GLY A 132 -15.52 23.38 8.63
C GLY A 132 -16.47 24.24 9.49
N ILE A 133 -17.28 23.61 10.33
CA ILE A 133 -18.26 24.30 11.17
C ILE A 133 -17.63 24.75 12.48
N ASP A 134 -17.88 26.00 12.86
CA ASP A 134 -17.48 26.52 14.17
C ASP A 134 -18.24 25.77 15.29
N GLY A 135 -17.47 25.17 16.19
CA GLY A 135 -18.00 24.42 17.33
C GLY A 135 -18.81 25.29 18.29
N ILE A 136 -18.42 26.56 18.48
CA ILE A 136 -19.11 27.49 19.39
C ILE A 136 -20.49 27.82 18.83
N GLU A 137 -20.57 28.11 17.54
CA GLU A 137 -21.83 28.43 16.84
C GLU A 137 -22.82 27.26 16.87
N ILE A 138 -22.37 26.07 16.44
CA ILE A 138 -23.28 24.92 16.31
C ILE A 138 -23.69 24.36 17.69
N ALA A 139 -22.83 24.46 18.71
CA ALA A 139 -23.21 24.08 20.07
C ALA A 139 -24.28 25.00 20.68
N ASN A 140 -24.32 26.27 20.26
CA ASN A 140 -25.26 27.27 20.77
C ASN A 140 -26.51 27.44 19.90
N ARG A 141 -26.80 26.49 19.00
CA ARG A 141 -28.11 26.41 18.34
C ARG A 141 -29.20 26.18 19.40
N SER A 142 -30.36 26.80 19.23
CA SER A 142 -31.48 26.64 20.16
C SER A 142 -31.91 25.19 20.32
N SER A 143 -31.76 24.36 19.29
CA SER A 143 -32.00 22.91 19.34
C SER A 143 -31.09 22.17 20.33
N ASN A 144 -29.95 22.74 20.72
CA ASN A 144 -28.99 22.15 21.63
C ASN A 144 -28.97 22.84 23.01
N LEU A 145 -29.81 23.83 23.26
CA LEU A 145 -29.87 24.56 24.53
C LEU A 145 -31.12 24.18 25.32
N GLN A 146 -30.94 23.72 26.56
CA GLN A 146 -32.04 23.26 27.40
C GLN A 146 -31.91 23.75 28.84
N SER A 147 -32.85 24.57 29.32
CA SER A 147 -32.90 24.90 30.75
C SER A 147 -33.38 23.70 31.57
N THR A 148 -32.74 23.48 32.72
CA THR A 148 -33.08 22.42 33.67
C THR A 148 -32.63 22.81 35.09
N HIS A 149 -32.89 21.95 36.07
CA HIS A 149 -32.42 22.13 37.43
C HIS A 149 -30.87 22.04 37.53
N GLU A 150 -30.24 22.97 38.26
CA GLU A 150 -28.78 23.10 38.42
C GLU A 150 -28.10 21.79 38.83
N THR A 151 -28.75 21.03 39.73
CA THR A 151 -28.25 19.72 40.17
C THR A 151 -28.13 18.71 39.02
N ILE A 152 -29.09 18.70 38.09
CA ILE A 152 -29.08 17.80 36.92
C ILE A 152 -27.94 18.23 36.01
N ASN A 153 -27.92 19.51 35.60
CA ASN A 153 -26.89 20.07 34.72
C ASN A 153 -25.46 19.85 35.24
N SER A 154 -25.21 20.25 36.50
CA SER A 154 -23.89 20.11 37.13
C SER A 154 -23.43 18.66 37.29
N SER A 155 -24.36 17.69 37.39
CA SER A 155 -24.02 16.28 37.53
C SER A 155 -23.89 15.54 36.20
N LYS A 156 -24.55 16.02 35.14
CA LYS A 156 -24.34 15.58 33.74
C LYS A 156 -22.96 15.96 33.25
N GLY A 157 -22.59 17.24 33.37
CA GLY A 157 -21.33 17.75 32.86
C GLY A 157 -21.16 17.46 31.36
N ALA A 158 -20.00 16.93 30.97
CA ALA A 158 -19.70 16.60 29.57
C ALA A 158 -20.09 15.16 29.15
N LYS A 159 -20.91 14.46 29.95
CA LYS A 159 -21.27 13.07 29.67
C LYS A 159 -22.41 13.00 28.64
N PRO A 160 -22.38 12.01 27.72
CA PRO A 160 -23.55 11.63 26.94
C PRO A 160 -24.72 11.26 27.85
N ILE A 161 -25.95 11.53 27.40
CA ILE A 161 -27.16 11.36 28.22
C ILE A 161 -27.32 9.92 28.71
N ASP A 162 -27.11 8.93 27.87
CA ASP A 162 -27.21 7.52 28.24
C ASP A 162 -26.21 7.12 29.33
N GLN A 163 -24.98 7.62 29.24
CA GLN A 163 -23.96 7.40 30.26
C GLN A 163 -24.34 8.11 31.56
N TYR A 164 -24.86 9.32 31.48
CA TYR A 164 -25.31 10.08 32.64
C TYR A 164 -26.46 9.37 33.37
N LEU A 165 -27.50 8.91 32.65
CA LEU A 165 -28.63 8.20 33.23
C LEU A 165 -28.20 6.91 33.96
N ALA A 166 -27.27 6.15 33.38
CA ALA A 166 -26.69 4.98 34.05
C ALA A 166 -25.92 5.33 35.34
N ASP A 167 -25.27 6.49 35.39
CA ASP A 167 -24.57 6.99 36.58
C ASP A 167 -25.53 7.56 37.64
N VAL A 168 -26.69 8.07 37.24
CA VAL A 168 -27.71 8.61 38.16
C VAL A 168 -28.20 7.51 39.10
N SER A 169 -28.57 6.34 38.59
CA SER A 169 -29.07 5.23 39.43
C SER A 169 -28.04 4.81 40.48
N LYS A 170 -26.75 4.72 40.08
CA LYS A 170 -25.63 4.42 40.99
C LYS A 170 -25.43 5.51 42.03
N THR A 171 -25.54 6.77 41.61
CA THR A 171 -25.40 7.93 42.49
C THR A 171 -26.52 7.97 43.54
N ILE A 172 -27.75 7.66 43.14
CA ILE A 172 -28.90 7.60 44.05
C ILE A 172 -28.66 6.55 45.14
N ALA A 173 -28.27 5.32 44.76
CA ALA A 173 -27.99 4.24 45.70
C ALA A 173 -26.87 4.61 46.69
N LYS A 174 -25.74 5.13 46.18
CA LYS A 174 -24.61 5.57 47.01
C LYS A 174 -25.02 6.69 47.98
N ASN A 175 -25.87 7.60 47.54
CA ASN A 175 -26.38 8.67 48.39
C ASN A 175 -27.33 8.12 49.47
N GLN A 176 -28.14 7.11 49.17
CA GLN A 176 -28.99 6.45 50.17
C GLN A 176 -28.15 5.75 51.26
N GLU A 177 -27.07 5.07 50.87
CA GLU A 177 -26.12 4.47 51.84
C GLU A 177 -25.46 5.54 52.72
N LYS A 178 -25.04 6.66 52.13
CA LYS A 178 -24.48 7.80 52.88
C LYS A 178 -25.49 8.40 53.85
N ILE A 179 -26.74 8.59 53.42
CA ILE A 179 -27.82 9.08 54.28
C ILE A 179 -28.01 8.13 55.46
N ALA A 180 -28.11 6.81 55.22
CA ALA A 180 -28.26 5.82 56.28
C ALA A 180 -27.07 5.78 57.25
N ALA A 181 -25.85 5.98 56.77
CA ALA A 181 -24.66 6.09 57.61
C ALA A 181 -24.67 7.36 58.47
N LEU A 182 -25.02 8.51 57.89
CA LEU A 182 -25.13 9.78 58.60
C LEU A 182 -26.26 9.76 59.64
N GLN A 183 -27.40 9.13 59.31
CA GLN A 183 -28.52 8.97 60.23
C GLN A 183 -28.12 8.14 61.44
N ARG A 184 -27.46 6.99 61.23
CA ARG A 184 -26.92 6.18 62.34
C ARG A 184 -25.96 6.95 63.23
N LYS A 185 -25.10 7.80 62.64
CA LYS A 185 -24.20 8.67 63.42
C LYS A 185 -25.00 9.69 64.23
N LEU A 186 -26.03 10.29 63.64
CA LEU A 186 -26.89 11.28 64.28
C LEU A 186 -27.69 10.69 65.46
N ASP A 187 -28.18 9.46 65.31
CA ASP A 187 -29.03 8.80 66.31
C ASP A 187 -28.26 8.44 67.60
N VAL A 188 -26.95 8.18 67.51
CA VAL A 188 -26.09 7.79 68.65
C VAL A 188 -25.28 8.95 69.26
N MET A 189 -25.42 10.16 68.71
CA MET A 189 -24.61 11.31 69.10
C MET A 189 -25.14 12.02 70.35
N PRO A 190 -24.30 12.30 71.38
CA PRO A 190 -24.69 13.10 72.55
C PRO A 190 -25.07 14.54 72.16
N ARG A 191 -25.93 15.22 72.94
CA ARG A 191 -26.44 16.58 72.64
C ARG A 191 -26.34 17.55 73.83
N ASP A 192 -25.45 17.27 74.77
CA ASP A 192 -25.37 17.94 76.07
C ASP A 192 -24.59 19.27 76.02
N THR A 193 -23.72 19.44 75.02
CA THR A 193 -22.90 20.66 74.84
C THR A 193 -23.31 21.46 73.60
N PRO A 194 -23.09 22.80 73.57
CA PRO A 194 -23.32 23.63 72.38
C PRO A 194 -22.58 23.12 71.13
N GLU A 195 -21.36 22.61 71.29
CA GLU A 195 -20.54 22.04 70.22
C GLU A 195 -21.21 20.78 69.63
N GLN A 196 -21.69 19.89 70.49
CA GLN A 196 -22.41 18.69 70.06
C GLN A 196 -23.75 19.03 69.37
N GLN A 197 -24.49 20.01 69.87
CA GLN A 197 -25.71 20.49 69.21
C GLN A 197 -25.43 21.15 67.86
N HIS A 198 -24.27 21.81 67.71
CA HIS A 198 -23.85 22.35 66.43
C HIS A 198 -23.54 21.23 65.43
N GLU A 199 -22.73 20.23 65.81
CA GLU A 199 -22.41 19.10 64.94
C GLU A 199 -23.65 18.28 64.55
N ALA A 200 -24.60 18.06 65.48
CA ALA A 200 -25.89 17.43 65.16
C ALA A 200 -26.66 18.21 64.08
N ARG A 201 -26.75 19.54 64.21
CA ARG A 201 -27.36 20.41 63.18
C ARG A 201 -26.62 20.36 61.85
N THR A 202 -25.28 20.25 61.87
CA THR A 202 -24.47 20.08 60.65
C THR A 202 -24.77 18.74 59.96
N LEU A 203 -24.89 17.66 60.72
CA LEU A 203 -25.27 16.34 60.19
C LEU A 203 -26.68 16.35 59.61
N GLU A 204 -27.66 16.92 60.31
CA GLU A 204 -29.04 17.09 59.84
C GLU A 204 -29.09 17.90 58.53
N ALA A 205 -28.37 19.02 58.47
CA ALA A 205 -28.25 19.83 57.25
C ALA A 205 -27.58 19.06 56.10
N GLY A 206 -26.57 18.25 56.41
CA GLY A 206 -25.89 17.38 55.43
C GLY A 206 -26.81 16.30 54.87
N ILE A 207 -27.58 15.63 55.72
CA ILE A 207 -28.60 14.64 55.33
C ILE A 207 -29.63 15.31 54.44
N ASN A 208 -30.22 16.43 54.88
CA ASN A 208 -31.23 17.16 54.10
C ASN A 208 -30.71 17.59 52.72
N LYS A 209 -29.44 18.02 52.63
CA LYS A 209 -28.80 18.40 51.36
C LYS A 209 -28.68 17.20 50.41
N ILE A 210 -28.26 16.04 50.91
CA ILE A 210 -28.11 14.82 50.09
C ILE A 210 -29.49 14.26 49.71
N SER A 211 -30.46 14.27 50.63
CA SER A 211 -31.83 13.85 50.38
C SER A 211 -32.49 14.68 49.29
N LYS A 212 -32.43 16.02 49.38
CA LYS A 212 -32.95 16.93 48.35
C LYS A 212 -32.29 16.70 46.99
N ARG A 213 -30.96 16.50 46.97
CA ARG A 213 -30.25 16.13 45.72
C ARG A 213 -30.80 14.83 45.13
N ASN A 214 -31.01 13.80 45.95
CA ASN A 214 -31.55 12.51 45.50
C ASN A 214 -33.00 12.62 45.00
N GLU A 215 -33.83 13.44 45.65
CA GLU A 215 -35.19 13.74 45.19
C GLU A 215 -35.15 14.38 43.79
N THR A 216 -34.28 15.37 43.57
CA THR A 216 -34.10 15.96 42.23
C THR A 216 -33.64 14.93 41.21
N LEU A 217 -32.68 14.07 41.54
CA LEU A 217 -32.19 13.04 40.62
C LEU A 217 -33.28 12.00 40.29
N LYS A 218 -34.13 11.65 41.27
CA LYS A 218 -35.28 10.75 41.06
C LYS A 218 -36.40 11.38 40.23
N SER A 219 -36.43 12.71 40.14
CA SER A 219 -37.42 13.44 39.32
C SER A 219 -37.05 13.53 37.84
N ILE A 220 -35.90 12.97 37.43
CA ILE A 220 -35.51 12.94 36.02
C ILE A 220 -36.48 12.06 35.23
N ASP A 221 -37.03 12.62 34.17
CA ASP A 221 -37.74 11.90 33.13
C ASP A 221 -36.70 11.34 32.14
N GLU A 222 -36.36 10.06 32.31
CA GLU A 222 -35.34 9.41 31.48
C GLU A 222 -35.72 9.38 30.00
N GLU A 223 -37.00 9.19 29.68
CA GLU A 223 -37.49 9.13 28.31
C GLU A 223 -37.49 10.52 27.68
N GLY A 224 -38.01 11.52 28.40
CA GLY A 224 -37.97 12.92 27.96
C GLY A 224 -36.55 13.44 27.73
N MET A 225 -35.61 13.07 28.59
CA MET A 225 -34.20 13.44 28.45
C MET A 225 -33.55 12.77 27.22
N ARG A 226 -33.81 11.48 26.97
CA ARG A 226 -33.32 10.79 25.75
C ARG A 226 -33.95 11.34 24.48
N GLN A 227 -35.24 11.69 24.51
CA GLN A 227 -35.91 12.30 23.37
C GLN A 227 -35.24 13.63 23.00
N ARG A 228 -34.96 14.49 23.99
CA ARG A 228 -34.25 15.75 23.74
C ARG A 228 -32.83 15.54 23.22
N ASP A 229 -32.11 14.53 23.70
CA ASP A 229 -30.81 14.15 23.14
C ASP A 229 -30.92 13.79 21.66
N ALA A 230 -31.90 12.94 21.31
CA ALA A 230 -32.11 12.48 19.94
C ALA A 230 -32.45 13.65 19.00
N GLU A 231 -33.35 14.55 19.40
CA GLU A 231 -33.72 15.74 18.63
C GLU A 231 -32.53 16.69 18.43
N ALA A 232 -31.75 16.95 19.48
CA ALA A 232 -30.56 17.79 19.40
C ALA A 232 -29.48 17.18 18.51
N ARG A 233 -29.24 15.87 18.63
CA ARG A 233 -28.28 15.12 17.81
C ARG A 233 -28.71 15.05 16.35
N GLU A 234 -29.99 14.82 16.06
CA GLU A 234 -30.50 14.79 14.69
C GLU A 234 -30.30 16.15 14.01
N ALA A 235 -30.64 17.25 14.69
CA ALA A 235 -30.44 18.60 14.17
C ALA A 235 -28.95 18.89 13.91
N TYR A 236 -28.08 18.52 14.85
CA TYR A 236 -26.63 18.65 14.74
C TYR A 236 -26.07 17.85 13.55
N GLU A 237 -26.41 16.55 13.48
CA GLU A 237 -25.94 15.65 12.43
C GLU A 237 -26.39 16.13 11.06
N LYS A 238 -27.63 16.59 10.93
CA LYS A 238 -28.15 17.15 9.69
C LYS A 238 -27.33 18.37 9.25
N GLU A 239 -27.05 19.31 10.15
CA GLU A 239 -26.25 20.52 9.83
C GLU A 239 -24.82 20.15 9.42
N VAL A 240 -24.17 19.21 10.12
CA VAL A 240 -22.81 18.74 9.79
C VAL A 240 -22.78 18.05 8.42
N ASN A 241 -23.67 17.09 8.18
CA ASN A 241 -23.70 16.32 6.94
C ASN A 241 -24.08 17.18 5.73
N VAL A 242 -25.08 18.06 5.86
CA VAL A 242 -25.49 18.95 4.77
C VAL A 242 -24.36 19.92 4.43
N THR A 243 -23.77 20.58 5.43
CA THR A 243 -22.68 21.54 5.19
C THR A 243 -21.49 20.90 4.49
N TYR A 244 -21.11 19.70 4.89
CA TYR A 244 -19.97 19.02 4.26
C TYR A 244 -20.29 18.52 2.85
N TYR A 245 -21.29 17.65 2.69
CA TYR A 245 -21.53 16.94 1.43
C TYR A 245 -22.13 17.82 0.33
N THR A 246 -22.78 18.94 0.69
CA THR A 246 -23.23 19.94 -0.29
C THR A 246 -22.24 21.09 -0.46
N GLY A 247 -21.18 21.13 0.36
CA GLY A 247 -20.18 22.17 0.36
C GLY A 247 -19.20 22.07 -0.80
N SER A 248 -18.59 23.22 -1.14
CA SER A 248 -17.55 23.30 -2.17
C SER A 248 -16.31 22.47 -1.84
N ARG A 249 -16.06 22.18 -0.56
CA ARG A 249 -14.93 21.36 -0.09
C ARG A 249 -15.06 19.91 -0.54
N PHE A 250 -16.15 19.23 -0.17
CA PHE A 250 -16.41 17.86 -0.63
C PHE A 250 -16.48 17.77 -2.15
N LEU A 251 -17.10 18.75 -2.82
CA LEU A 251 -17.14 18.81 -4.28
C LEU A 251 -15.74 18.97 -4.89
N LYS A 252 -14.88 19.83 -4.34
CA LYS A 252 -13.51 20.04 -4.81
C LYS A 252 -12.64 18.81 -4.56
N ASP A 253 -12.75 18.18 -3.40
CA ASP A 253 -11.98 16.98 -3.06
C ASP A 253 -12.44 15.80 -3.91
N THR A 254 -13.75 15.63 -4.09
CA THR A 254 -14.32 14.63 -5.01
C THR A 254 -13.91 14.91 -6.45
N ALA A 255 -13.95 16.15 -6.93
CA ALA A 255 -13.51 16.51 -8.27
C ALA A 255 -12.01 16.29 -8.45
N THR A 256 -11.18 16.67 -7.48
CA THR A 256 -9.72 16.48 -7.52
C THR A 256 -9.35 15.01 -7.47
N ALA A 257 -9.99 14.22 -6.61
CA ALA A 257 -9.82 12.78 -6.54
C ALA A 257 -10.32 12.10 -7.82
N SER A 258 -11.49 12.47 -8.34
CA SER A 258 -12.04 11.92 -9.58
C SER A 258 -11.16 12.26 -10.79
N VAL A 259 -10.63 13.47 -10.86
CA VAL A 259 -9.68 13.89 -11.90
C VAL A 259 -8.36 13.15 -11.74
N ASN A 260 -7.79 13.08 -10.53
CA ASN A 260 -6.51 12.41 -10.31
C ASN A 260 -6.61 10.90 -10.56
N THR A 261 -7.65 10.24 -10.08
CA THR A 261 -7.85 8.79 -10.25
C THR A 261 -8.28 8.47 -11.68
N GLY A 262 -9.18 9.26 -12.27
CA GLY A 262 -9.57 9.14 -13.68
C GLY A 262 -8.41 9.39 -14.65
N PHE A 263 -7.58 10.40 -14.39
CA PHE A 263 -6.37 10.69 -15.18
C PHE A 263 -5.31 9.60 -15.01
N ARG A 264 -5.05 9.14 -13.78
CA ARG A 264 -4.09 8.06 -13.50
C ARG A 264 -4.52 6.75 -14.17
N MET A 265 -5.80 6.38 -14.08
CA MET A 265 -6.34 5.19 -14.74
C MET A 265 -6.31 5.34 -16.27
N GLY A 266 -6.76 6.47 -16.81
CA GLY A 266 -6.75 6.72 -18.26
C GLY A 266 -5.33 6.70 -18.85
N LEU A 267 -4.37 7.32 -18.17
CA LEU A 267 -2.97 7.31 -18.59
C LEU A 267 -2.36 5.91 -18.58
N ARG A 268 -2.62 5.15 -17.51
CA ARG A 268 -2.13 3.78 -17.37
C ARG A 268 -2.68 2.88 -18.48
N GLN A 269 -3.96 3.03 -18.82
CA GLN A 269 -4.62 2.28 -19.90
C GLN A 269 -4.07 2.65 -21.29
N VAL A 270 -3.88 3.94 -21.58
CA VAL A 270 -3.29 4.39 -22.86
C VAL A 270 -1.87 3.86 -23.04
N LEU A 271 -1.05 3.90 -21.98
CA LEU A 271 0.28 3.29 -22.01
C LEU A 271 0.23 1.77 -22.15
N GLY A 272 -0.78 1.12 -21.55
CA GLY A 272 -1.06 -0.30 -21.75
C GLY A 272 -1.40 -0.64 -23.21
N LEU A 273 -2.16 0.20 -23.90
CA LEU A 273 -2.45 0.04 -25.33
C LEU A 273 -1.19 0.20 -26.19
N VAL A 274 -0.36 1.19 -25.90
CA VAL A 274 0.94 1.40 -26.57
C VAL A 274 1.87 0.20 -26.34
N ALA A 275 1.98 -0.28 -25.10
CA ALA A 275 2.78 -1.46 -24.75
C ALA A 275 2.24 -2.74 -25.41
N GLY A 276 0.92 -2.88 -25.48
CA GLY A 276 0.23 -3.98 -26.16
C GLY A 276 0.55 -4.02 -27.65
N GLU A 277 0.51 -2.89 -28.35
CA GLU A 277 0.89 -2.82 -29.76
C GLU A 277 2.35 -3.24 -29.98
N VAL A 278 3.27 -2.78 -29.12
CA VAL A 278 4.69 -3.19 -29.19
C VAL A 278 4.81 -4.71 -29.05
N TRP A 279 4.09 -5.31 -28.09
CA TRP A 279 4.08 -6.75 -27.88
C TRP A 279 3.48 -7.52 -29.06
N PHE A 280 2.31 -7.12 -29.56
CA PHE A 280 1.63 -7.81 -30.65
C PHE A 280 2.42 -7.76 -31.96
N GLU A 281 3.02 -6.61 -32.29
CA GLU A 281 3.92 -6.50 -33.44
C GLU A 281 5.18 -7.37 -33.27
N LEU A 282 5.74 -7.43 -32.07
CA LEU A 282 6.91 -8.26 -31.77
C LEU A 282 6.54 -9.73 -31.95
N ARG A 283 5.46 -10.19 -31.28
CA ARG A 283 4.92 -11.55 -31.35
C ARG A 283 4.74 -12.01 -32.80
N ALA A 284 4.16 -11.16 -33.65
CA ALA A 284 3.92 -11.52 -35.05
C ALA A 284 5.22 -11.76 -35.85
N LYS A 285 6.30 -11.05 -35.52
CA LYS A 285 7.56 -11.06 -36.29
C LYS A 285 8.64 -11.96 -35.71
N LEU A 286 8.54 -12.29 -34.42
CA LEU A 286 9.54 -13.06 -33.68
C LEU A 286 9.76 -14.48 -34.24
N PRO A 287 8.72 -15.27 -34.58
CA PRO A 287 8.91 -16.63 -35.11
C PRO A 287 9.65 -16.66 -36.45
N ALA A 288 9.32 -15.73 -37.36
CA ALA A 288 9.99 -15.61 -38.66
C ALA A 288 11.47 -15.22 -38.50
N ALA A 289 11.77 -14.32 -37.56
CA ALA A 289 13.15 -13.93 -37.28
C ALA A 289 13.98 -15.09 -36.70
N MET A 290 13.41 -15.90 -35.81
CA MET A 290 14.08 -17.09 -35.27
C MET A 290 14.36 -18.12 -36.37
N LYS A 291 13.36 -18.45 -37.18
CA LYS A 291 13.50 -19.39 -38.31
C LYS A 291 14.56 -18.93 -39.31
N SER A 292 14.66 -17.62 -39.58
CA SER A 292 15.66 -17.05 -40.49
C SER A 292 17.11 -17.20 -40.04
N LEU A 293 17.35 -17.37 -38.73
CA LEU A 293 18.71 -17.59 -38.20
C LEU A 293 19.18 -19.04 -38.44
N GLY A 294 18.24 -20.00 -38.52
CA GLY A 294 18.48 -21.39 -38.88
C GLY A 294 19.68 -22.01 -38.14
N ARG A 295 20.62 -22.59 -38.90
CA ARG A 295 21.86 -23.21 -38.37
C ARG A 295 22.93 -22.23 -37.89
N ASN A 296 22.80 -20.96 -38.24
CA ASN A 296 23.75 -19.89 -37.88
C ASN A 296 23.33 -19.15 -36.61
N PHE A 297 22.41 -19.75 -35.84
CA PHE A 297 21.89 -19.17 -34.61
C PHE A 297 23.01 -19.04 -33.58
N THR A 298 23.24 -17.81 -33.14
CA THR A 298 23.95 -17.51 -31.90
C THR A 298 23.08 -16.57 -31.06
N PHE A 299 23.18 -16.67 -29.75
CA PHE A 299 22.37 -15.87 -28.84
C PHE A 299 22.62 -14.36 -29.04
N ASP A 300 23.87 -13.96 -29.31
CA ASP A 300 24.22 -12.57 -29.69
C ASP A 300 23.48 -12.10 -30.96
N ARG A 301 23.51 -12.89 -32.04
CA ARG A 301 22.82 -12.54 -33.30
C ARG A 301 21.30 -12.45 -33.11
N PHE A 302 20.75 -13.34 -32.29
CA PHE A 302 19.33 -13.29 -31.91
C PHE A 302 18.98 -12.00 -31.18
N LEU A 303 19.71 -11.63 -30.13
CA LEU A 303 19.46 -10.39 -29.40
C LEU A 303 19.62 -9.14 -30.26
N ARG A 304 20.63 -9.10 -31.16
CA ARG A 304 20.79 -8.01 -32.13
C ARG A 304 19.59 -7.91 -33.07
N ARG A 305 19.10 -9.05 -33.57
CA ARG A 305 17.95 -9.08 -34.48
C ARG A 305 16.67 -8.61 -33.79
N VAL A 306 16.43 -9.05 -32.55
CA VAL A 306 15.29 -8.60 -31.74
C VAL A 306 15.39 -7.10 -31.43
N SER A 307 16.59 -6.61 -31.09
CA SER A 307 16.81 -5.18 -30.87
C SER A 307 16.46 -4.33 -32.11
N VAL A 308 16.93 -4.73 -33.29
CA VAL A 308 16.60 -4.02 -34.55
C VAL A 308 15.09 -4.08 -34.84
N MET A 309 14.45 -5.21 -34.58
CA MET A 309 13.01 -5.37 -34.78
C MET A 309 12.21 -4.45 -33.87
N LEU A 310 12.52 -4.43 -32.58
CA LEU A 310 11.90 -3.55 -31.58
C LEU A 310 12.11 -2.08 -31.91
N GLN A 311 13.29 -1.69 -32.39
CA GLN A 311 13.52 -0.32 -32.86
C GLN A 311 12.59 0.06 -34.01
N GLY A 312 12.37 -0.86 -34.96
CA GLY A 312 11.44 -0.65 -36.06
C GLY A 312 9.98 -0.60 -35.61
N ILE A 313 9.58 -1.46 -34.67
CA ILE A 313 8.25 -1.48 -34.05
C ILE A 313 7.99 -0.16 -33.34
N TRP A 314 8.91 0.27 -32.48
CA TRP A 314 8.77 1.52 -31.74
C TRP A 314 8.54 2.73 -32.65
N ARG A 315 9.32 2.86 -33.74
CA ARG A 315 9.12 3.95 -34.73
C ARG A 315 7.76 3.92 -35.41
N ARG A 316 7.10 2.75 -35.52
CA ARG A 316 5.74 2.63 -36.07
C ARG A 316 4.70 2.95 -35.01
N VAL A 317 4.82 2.38 -33.81
CA VAL A 317 3.94 2.67 -32.67
C VAL A 317 3.94 4.16 -32.34
N GLN A 318 5.11 4.80 -32.26
CA GLN A 318 5.22 6.24 -32.03
C GLN A 318 4.50 7.08 -33.10
N ARG A 319 4.50 6.63 -34.36
CA ARG A 319 3.75 7.31 -35.43
C ARG A 319 2.25 7.07 -35.33
N ARG A 320 1.84 5.84 -35.02
CA ARG A 320 0.44 5.42 -34.92
C ARG A 320 -0.27 6.05 -33.73
N PHE A 321 0.43 6.23 -32.61
CA PHE A 321 -0.11 6.79 -31.37
C PHE A 321 0.28 8.27 -31.19
N ARG A 322 0.70 8.97 -32.26
CA ARG A 322 1.14 10.37 -32.18
C ARG A 322 0.05 11.26 -31.57
N ASP A 323 -1.17 11.16 -32.08
CA ASP A 323 -2.28 12.01 -31.69
C ASP A 323 -2.69 11.75 -30.23
N LEU A 324 -2.72 10.48 -29.82
CA LEU A 324 -2.96 10.04 -28.44
C LEU A 324 -1.88 10.51 -27.47
N MET A 325 -0.62 10.59 -27.91
CA MET A 325 0.49 11.11 -27.10
C MET A 325 0.44 12.63 -26.96
N THR A 326 -0.06 13.36 -27.98
CA THR A 326 -0.25 14.81 -27.92
C THR A 326 -1.49 15.21 -27.10
N GLU A 327 -2.56 14.42 -27.13
CA GLU A 327 -3.83 14.71 -26.45
C GLU A 327 -3.75 14.58 -24.92
N PHE A 328 -2.88 13.69 -24.40
CA PHE A 328 -2.65 13.52 -22.95
C PHE A 328 -1.54 14.46 -22.38
N GLY A 329 -1.08 15.46 -23.15
CA GLY A 329 -0.49 16.71 -22.65
C GLY A 329 1.03 16.87 -22.76
N ASP A 330 1.44 18.02 -23.33
CA ASP A 330 2.82 18.48 -23.59
C ASP A 330 3.74 18.62 -22.35
N ALA A 331 3.22 18.57 -21.12
CA ALA A 331 4.01 18.77 -19.90
C ALA A 331 4.38 17.46 -19.14
N PHE A 332 3.45 16.50 -19.02
CA PHE A 332 3.68 15.25 -18.27
C PHE A 332 4.11 14.10 -19.19
N LEU A 333 3.42 13.93 -20.32
CA LEU A 333 3.77 12.89 -21.29
C LEU A 333 5.00 13.22 -22.13
N GLY A 334 5.37 14.50 -22.29
CA GLY A 334 6.63 14.87 -22.96
C GLY A 334 7.85 14.26 -22.26
N GLY A 335 7.92 14.38 -20.93
CA GLY A 335 9.00 13.81 -20.11
C GLY A 335 8.92 12.29 -20.00
N VAL A 336 7.73 11.74 -19.81
CA VAL A 336 7.50 10.28 -19.71
C VAL A 336 7.74 9.60 -21.06
N ALA A 337 7.21 10.10 -22.16
CA ALA A 337 7.39 9.51 -23.49
C ALA A 337 8.84 9.64 -23.97
N ALA A 338 9.52 10.76 -23.71
CA ALA A 338 10.95 10.90 -23.99
C ALA A 338 11.79 9.94 -23.13
N SER A 339 11.44 9.78 -21.85
CA SER A 339 12.09 8.84 -20.92
C SER A 339 11.83 7.38 -21.31
N ILE A 340 10.59 6.99 -21.65
CA ILE A 340 10.24 5.66 -22.17
C ILE A 340 10.96 5.38 -23.46
N THR A 341 10.93 6.32 -24.42
CA THR A 341 11.62 6.20 -25.71
C THR A 341 13.09 5.95 -25.49
N THR A 342 13.76 6.81 -24.72
CA THR A 342 15.19 6.72 -24.44
C THR A 342 15.54 5.45 -23.66
N THR A 343 14.71 5.07 -22.69
CA THR A 343 14.97 3.91 -21.82
C THR A 343 14.74 2.59 -22.55
N VAL A 344 13.64 2.44 -23.28
CA VAL A 344 13.37 1.24 -24.10
C VAL A 344 14.45 1.08 -25.17
N PHE A 345 14.83 2.16 -25.87
CA PHE A 345 15.92 2.11 -26.83
C PHE A 345 17.26 1.76 -26.18
N ASN A 346 17.58 2.35 -25.03
CA ASN A 346 18.82 2.08 -24.31
C ASN A 346 18.89 0.64 -23.81
N ILE A 347 17.79 0.08 -23.30
CA ILE A 347 17.75 -1.31 -22.83
C ILE A 347 18.10 -2.25 -23.97
N PHE A 348 17.41 -2.20 -25.12
CA PHE A 348 17.67 -3.16 -26.20
C PHE A 348 18.98 -2.90 -26.93
N ALA A 349 19.37 -1.63 -27.13
CA ALA A 349 20.65 -1.28 -27.75
C ALA A 349 21.86 -1.66 -26.87
N LYS A 350 21.76 -1.50 -25.54
CA LYS A 350 22.82 -1.92 -24.61
C LYS A 350 22.79 -3.43 -24.38
N SER A 351 21.62 -4.08 -24.34
CA SER A 351 21.48 -5.54 -24.20
C SER A 351 22.26 -6.30 -25.28
N ALA A 352 22.24 -5.80 -26.52
CA ALA A 352 23.04 -6.37 -27.62
C ALA A 352 24.56 -6.19 -27.43
N LYS A 353 25.00 -5.17 -26.69
CA LYS A 353 26.43 -4.92 -26.37
C LYS A 353 26.92 -5.77 -25.19
N ILE A 354 26.03 -6.17 -24.29
CA ILE A 354 26.34 -6.99 -23.10
C ILE A 354 25.96 -8.47 -23.26
N ALA A 355 25.75 -8.94 -24.50
CA ALA A 355 25.37 -10.31 -24.81
C ALA A 355 26.31 -11.36 -24.18
N ALA A 356 27.62 -11.09 -24.14
CA ALA A 356 28.60 -11.97 -23.49
C ALA A 356 28.40 -12.06 -21.96
N LYS A 357 28.07 -10.94 -21.30
CA LYS A 357 27.75 -10.90 -19.86
C LYS A 357 26.47 -11.70 -19.57
N VAL A 358 25.44 -11.48 -20.38
CA VAL A 358 24.17 -12.20 -20.30
C VAL A 358 24.39 -13.72 -20.46
N MET A 359 25.20 -14.15 -21.45
CA MET A 359 25.53 -15.57 -21.63
C MET A 359 26.25 -16.17 -20.42
N ARG A 360 27.18 -15.42 -19.80
CA ARG A 360 27.91 -15.85 -18.61
C ARG A 360 26.98 -16.07 -17.41
N GLU A 361 26.04 -15.16 -17.19
CA GLU A 361 25.09 -15.24 -16.07
C GLU A 361 24.06 -16.37 -16.23
N MET A 362 23.72 -16.76 -17.46
CA MET A 362 22.73 -17.82 -17.72
C MET A 362 23.32 -19.23 -17.86
N TRP A 363 24.65 -19.34 -17.97
CA TRP A 363 25.31 -20.61 -18.27
C TRP A 363 24.90 -21.73 -17.29
N GLY A 364 24.88 -21.44 -15.99
CA GLY A 364 24.45 -22.40 -14.97
C GLY A 364 23.02 -22.90 -15.15
N SER A 365 22.09 -22.01 -15.52
CA SER A 365 20.68 -22.38 -15.76
C SER A 365 20.49 -23.19 -17.05
N LEU A 366 21.27 -22.88 -18.09
CA LEU A 366 21.30 -23.65 -19.32
C LEU A 366 21.79 -25.09 -19.05
N VAL A 367 22.92 -25.23 -18.35
CA VAL A 367 23.47 -26.52 -17.93
C VAL A 367 22.49 -27.30 -17.07
N LYS A 368 21.85 -26.66 -16.09
CA LYS A 368 20.85 -27.29 -15.22
C LYS A 368 19.65 -27.81 -16.01
N SER A 369 19.15 -27.05 -16.98
CA SER A 369 18.05 -27.45 -17.84
C SER A 369 18.41 -28.65 -18.73
N ILE A 370 19.61 -28.63 -19.33
CA ILE A 370 20.15 -29.75 -20.11
C ILE A 370 20.24 -31.01 -19.25
N LYS A 371 20.78 -30.93 -18.02
CA LYS A 371 20.86 -32.07 -17.11
C LYS A 371 19.49 -32.65 -16.75
N ILE A 372 18.47 -31.82 -16.54
CA ILE A 372 17.10 -32.29 -16.26
C ILE A 372 16.52 -33.02 -17.47
N MET A 373 16.65 -32.46 -18.67
CA MET A 373 16.15 -33.06 -19.91
C MET A 373 16.82 -34.41 -20.21
N CYS A 374 18.15 -34.48 -20.03
CA CYS A 374 18.96 -35.61 -20.50
C CYS A 374 19.07 -36.73 -19.47
N LEU A 375 19.30 -36.39 -18.20
CA LEU A 375 19.62 -37.37 -17.16
C LEU A 375 18.42 -37.70 -16.27
N ASN A 376 17.38 -36.86 -16.28
CA ASN A 376 16.18 -37.00 -15.45
C ASN A 376 16.49 -37.48 -14.01
N PRO A 377 17.36 -36.76 -13.25
CA PRO A 377 17.86 -37.24 -11.96
C PRO A 377 16.74 -37.49 -10.94
N GLY A 378 15.60 -36.80 -11.08
CA GLY A 378 14.41 -36.98 -10.23
C GLY A 378 13.42 -38.05 -10.69
N LYS A 379 13.71 -38.81 -11.75
CA LYS A 379 12.80 -39.80 -12.37
C LYS A 379 11.41 -39.23 -12.68
N LEU A 380 11.36 -37.98 -13.13
CA LEU A 380 10.13 -37.29 -13.49
C LEU A 380 9.50 -37.94 -14.73
N ASN A 381 8.17 -37.91 -14.82
CA ASN A 381 7.50 -38.26 -16.08
C ASN A 381 7.85 -37.24 -17.18
N ASP A 382 7.55 -37.56 -18.44
CA ASP A 382 7.98 -36.74 -19.58
C ASP A 382 7.49 -35.27 -19.49
N THR A 383 6.26 -35.06 -19.04
CA THR A 383 5.66 -33.73 -18.88
C THR A 383 6.31 -32.94 -17.75
N ASP A 384 6.52 -33.56 -16.59
CA ASP A 384 7.10 -32.90 -15.41
C ASP A 384 8.61 -32.67 -15.58
N ARG A 385 9.30 -33.54 -16.31
CA ARG A 385 10.69 -33.32 -16.73
C ARG A 385 10.81 -32.07 -17.60
N LYS A 386 9.95 -31.93 -18.60
CA LYS A 386 9.89 -30.75 -19.47
C LYS A 386 9.56 -29.48 -18.68
N ARG A 387 8.60 -29.53 -17.76
CA ARG A 387 8.27 -28.40 -16.86
C ARG A 387 9.43 -28.02 -15.95
N ALA A 388 10.12 -28.98 -15.34
CA ALA A 388 11.26 -28.71 -14.47
C ALA A 388 12.46 -28.12 -15.24
N ALA A 389 12.70 -28.60 -16.46
CA ALA A 389 13.71 -28.06 -17.35
C ALA A 389 13.41 -26.62 -17.77
N LEU A 390 12.13 -26.32 -18.07
CA LEU A 390 11.70 -24.96 -18.36
C LEU A 390 11.82 -24.06 -17.13
N ALA A 391 11.35 -24.51 -15.97
CA ALA A 391 11.43 -23.74 -14.73
C ALA A 391 12.87 -23.33 -14.40
N ALA A 392 13.84 -24.24 -14.62
CA ALA A 392 15.26 -23.94 -14.47
C ALA A 392 15.74 -22.83 -15.44
N LEU A 393 15.24 -22.80 -16.68
CA LEU A 393 15.55 -21.75 -17.65
C LEU A 393 14.90 -20.41 -17.29
N THR A 394 13.62 -20.42 -16.89
CA THR A 394 12.90 -19.21 -16.50
C THR A 394 13.57 -18.52 -15.31
N VAL A 395 14.11 -19.27 -14.35
CA VAL A 395 14.90 -18.70 -13.24
C VAL A 395 16.16 -18.00 -13.75
N GLY A 396 16.90 -18.61 -14.68
CA GLY A 396 18.08 -18.00 -15.30
C GLY A 396 17.75 -16.76 -16.15
N ALA A 397 16.68 -16.84 -16.94
CA ALA A 397 16.21 -15.73 -17.73
C ALA A 397 15.70 -14.57 -16.86
N GLY A 398 15.07 -14.86 -15.72
CA GLY A 398 14.66 -13.87 -14.73
C GLY A 398 15.83 -13.14 -14.09
N ALA A 399 16.90 -13.85 -13.73
CA ALA A 399 18.13 -13.25 -13.19
C ALA A 399 18.77 -12.29 -14.20
N VAL A 400 18.83 -12.69 -15.48
CA VAL A 400 19.31 -11.82 -16.56
C VAL A 400 18.39 -10.64 -16.81
N ALA A 401 17.08 -10.87 -16.86
CA ALA A 401 16.11 -9.79 -17.02
C ALA A 401 16.30 -8.77 -15.91
N ALA A 402 16.49 -9.21 -14.66
CA ALA A 402 16.81 -8.35 -13.54
C ALA A 402 18.12 -7.57 -13.76
N SER A 403 19.22 -8.21 -14.18
CA SER A 403 20.47 -7.48 -14.47
C SER A 403 20.32 -6.45 -15.61
N LEU A 404 19.54 -6.76 -16.64
CA LEU A 404 19.28 -5.86 -17.78
C LEU A 404 18.38 -4.70 -17.38
N VAL A 405 17.44 -4.94 -16.47
CA VAL A 405 16.46 -3.97 -15.97
C VAL A 405 17.09 -3.04 -14.95
N LEU A 406 17.73 -3.57 -13.91
CA LEU A 406 18.22 -2.82 -12.75
C LEU A 406 19.23 -1.72 -13.14
N THR A 407 20.01 -1.95 -14.19
CA THR A 407 21.08 -1.04 -14.63
C THR A 407 20.61 0.08 -15.56
N GLN A 408 19.38 0.01 -16.09
CA GLN A 408 18.87 0.96 -17.09
C GLN A 408 17.50 1.57 -16.75
N LEU A 409 16.78 1.01 -15.77
CA LEU A 409 15.41 1.41 -15.43
C LEU A 409 15.26 2.21 -14.13
N GLY A 410 16.33 2.48 -13.37
CA GLY A 410 16.23 3.22 -12.10
C GLY A 410 15.56 4.60 -12.25
N ALA A 411 15.92 5.37 -13.28
CA ALA A 411 15.30 6.67 -13.59
C ALA A 411 13.83 6.55 -14.05
N LEU A 412 13.47 5.43 -14.69
CA LEU A 412 12.10 5.18 -15.15
C LEU A 412 11.21 4.68 -14.00
N ALA A 413 11.75 3.85 -13.09
CA ALA A 413 11.05 3.38 -11.91
C ALA A 413 10.71 4.54 -10.95
N ALA A 414 11.57 5.56 -10.88
CA ALA A 414 11.33 6.79 -10.13
C ALA A 414 10.28 7.72 -10.76
N THR A 415 9.79 7.41 -11.97
CA THR A 415 8.74 8.21 -12.62
C THR A 415 7.39 7.96 -11.91
N PRO A 416 6.77 9.01 -11.33
CA PRO A 416 5.50 8.87 -10.64
C PRO A 416 4.42 8.28 -11.56
N ILE A 417 3.50 7.51 -10.97
CA ILE A 417 2.29 6.95 -11.63
C ILE A 417 2.58 5.79 -12.61
N VAL A 418 3.60 5.90 -13.46
CA VAL A 418 3.82 4.98 -14.59
C VAL A 418 5.10 4.15 -14.50
N GLY A 419 6.04 4.53 -13.63
CA GLY A 419 7.34 3.88 -13.51
C GLY A 419 7.25 2.40 -13.14
N GLY A 420 6.43 2.04 -12.15
CA GLY A 420 6.20 0.65 -11.74
C GLY A 420 5.59 -0.22 -12.85
N PRO A 421 4.44 0.17 -13.44
CA PRO A 421 3.81 -0.52 -14.57
C PRO A 421 4.75 -0.79 -15.75
N ILE A 422 5.47 0.24 -16.21
CA ILE A 422 6.35 0.12 -17.38
C ILE A 422 7.56 -0.76 -17.06
N THR A 423 8.14 -0.60 -15.87
CA THR A 423 9.27 -1.44 -15.43
C THR A 423 8.87 -2.90 -15.35
N SER A 424 7.68 -3.19 -14.82
CA SER A 424 7.15 -4.56 -14.71
C SER A 424 6.91 -5.19 -16.08
N PHE A 425 6.30 -4.45 -17.00
CA PHE A 425 6.09 -4.89 -18.38
C PHE A 425 7.41 -5.13 -19.13
N LEU A 426 8.35 -4.18 -19.05
CA LEU A 426 9.65 -4.33 -19.72
C LEU A 426 10.45 -5.50 -19.14
N ALA A 427 10.41 -5.70 -17.82
CA ALA A 427 11.04 -6.86 -17.18
C ALA A 427 10.43 -8.18 -17.69
N ALA A 428 9.11 -8.27 -17.77
CA ALA A 428 8.42 -9.45 -18.30
C ALA A 428 8.73 -9.67 -19.79
N LEU A 429 8.74 -8.60 -20.60
CA LEU A 429 9.05 -8.64 -22.03
C LEU A 429 10.49 -9.14 -22.28
N ILE A 430 11.46 -8.57 -21.57
CA ILE A 430 12.88 -8.93 -21.69
C ILE A 430 13.08 -10.38 -21.24
N SER A 431 12.52 -10.75 -20.08
CA SER A 431 12.56 -12.12 -19.57
C SER A 431 11.97 -13.11 -20.58
N GLY A 432 10.82 -12.77 -21.18
CA GLY A 432 10.17 -13.60 -22.20
C GLY A 432 11.04 -13.78 -23.45
N VAL A 433 11.62 -12.70 -23.97
CA VAL A 433 12.52 -12.74 -25.15
C VAL A 433 13.78 -13.55 -24.86
N VAL A 434 14.40 -13.35 -23.69
CA VAL A 434 15.61 -14.08 -23.27
C VAL A 434 15.31 -15.57 -23.12
N THR A 435 14.22 -15.91 -22.42
CA THR A 435 13.78 -17.30 -22.23
C THR A 435 13.53 -17.97 -23.59
N LEU A 436 12.90 -17.27 -24.53
CA LEU A 436 12.68 -17.78 -25.89
C LEU A 436 14.00 -18.05 -26.61
N GLY A 437 14.94 -17.10 -26.58
CA GLY A 437 16.25 -17.24 -27.20
C GLY A 437 17.06 -18.40 -26.62
N LEU A 438 17.01 -18.60 -25.30
CA LEU A 438 17.64 -19.72 -24.61
C LEU A 438 17.02 -21.05 -25.03
N THR A 439 15.69 -21.12 -25.04
CA THR A 439 14.96 -22.33 -25.41
C THR A 439 15.25 -22.69 -26.86
N TRP A 440 15.27 -21.70 -27.76
CA TRP A 440 15.65 -21.92 -29.15
C TRP A 440 17.11 -22.37 -29.30
N SER A 441 18.02 -21.81 -28.50
CA SER A 441 19.43 -22.22 -28.48
C SER A 441 19.58 -23.70 -28.12
N LEU A 442 18.83 -24.19 -27.14
CA LEU A 442 18.84 -25.59 -26.71
C LEU A 442 18.31 -26.58 -27.76
N LEU A 443 17.55 -26.10 -28.73
CA LEU A 443 16.95 -26.93 -29.77
C LEU A 443 17.77 -26.87 -31.07
N HIS A 444 18.32 -25.71 -31.43
CA HIS A 444 18.81 -25.45 -32.78
C HIS A 444 20.27 -24.95 -32.87
N SER A 445 20.94 -24.69 -31.75
CA SER A 445 22.34 -24.22 -31.81
C SER A 445 23.33 -25.35 -32.15
N PRO A 446 24.53 -25.03 -32.66
CA PRO A 446 25.62 -26.01 -32.82
C PRO A 446 25.97 -26.74 -31.51
N LEU A 447 25.81 -26.06 -30.37
CA LEU A 447 25.94 -26.65 -29.04
C LEU A 447 24.85 -27.69 -28.78
N ALA A 448 23.59 -27.36 -29.06
CA ALA A 448 22.47 -28.30 -28.93
C ALA A 448 22.67 -29.56 -29.77
N ALA A 449 23.18 -29.44 -30.99
CA ALA A 449 23.48 -30.60 -31.83
C ALA A 449 24.52 -31.53 -31.17
N LYS A 450 25.61 -30.98 -30.62
CA LYS A 450 26.64 -31.76 -29.90
C LYS A 450 26.06 -32.43 -28.65
N ILE A 451 25.18 -31.74 -27.91
CA ILE A 451 24.51 -32.29 -26.73
C ILE A 451 23.55 -33.41 -27.12
N TRP A 452 22.69 -33.20 -28.12
CA TRP A 452 21.74 -34.23 -28.56
C TRP A 452 22.46 -35.46 -29.14
N ASP A 453 23.55 -35.27 -29.85
CA ASP A 453 24.41 -36.37 -30.32
C ASP A 453 25.03 -37.15 -29.15
N PHE A 454 25.49 -36.46 -28.09
CA PHE A 454 26.02 -37.10 -26.88
C PHE A 454 24.92 -37.88 -26.13
N VAL A 455 23.73 -37.31 -26.02
CA VAL A 455 22.57 -37.92 -25.35
C VAL A 455 22.08 -39.15 -26.11
N ALA A 456 21.98 -39.06 -27.44
CA ALA A 456 21.62 -40.20 -28.28
C ALA A 456 22.62 -41.36 -28.12
N ARG A 457 23.91 -41.06 -27.98
CA ARG A 457 24.96 -42.07 -27.73
C ARG A 457 24.94 -42.65 -26.32
N SER A 458 24.36 -41.95 -25.35
CA SER A 458 24.25 -42.37 -23.94
C SER A 458 22.89 -42.96 -23.59
N ALA A 459 21.98 -43.14 -24.56
CA ALA A 459 20.63 -43.67 -24.34
C ALA A 459 20.56 -45.17 -23.95
N HIS A 460 21.67 -45.91 -23.99
CA HIS A 460 21.73 -47.35 -23.70
C HIS A 460 22.24 -47.71 -22.30
N VAL A 461 22.04 -46.81 -21.33
CA VAL A 461 22.65 -46.91 -20.00
C VAL A 461 21.74 -47.63 -19.02
N GLN A 462 22.27 -48.66 -18.34
CA GLN A 462 21.48 -49.53 -17.46
C GLN A 462 21.80 -49.39 -15.96
N THR A 463 22.86 -48.69 -15.54
CA THR A 463 23.23 -48.60 -14.11
C THR A 463 23.48 -47.18 -13.58
N LEU A 464 23.36 -46.99 -12.25
CA LEU A 464 23.61 -45.71 -11.57
C LEU A 464 25.08 -45.25 -11.70
N ALA A 465 26.03 -46.18 -11.71
CA ALA A 465 27.46 -45.87 -11.88
C ALA A 465 27.74 -45.28 -13.26
N ASP A 466 27.07 -45.80 -14.29
CA ASP A 466 27.15 -45.27 -15.65
C ASP A 466 26.55 -43.85 -15.73
N PHE A 467 25.46 -43.57 -15.02
CA PHE A 467 24.89 -42.22 -14.94
C PHE A 467 25.85 -41.22 -14.26
N VAL A 468 26.56 -41.63 -13.21
CA VAL A 468 27.57 -40.79 -12.54
C VAL A 468 28.74 -40.49 -13.49
N GLU A 469 29.25 -41.50 -14.19
CA GLU A 469 30.35 -41.31 -15.16
C GLU A 469 29.91 -40.48 -16.38
N ILE A 470 28.66 -40.64 -16.84
CA ILE A 470 28.09 -39.79 -17.91
C ILE A 470 27.92 -38.36 -17.45
N ASN A 471 27.46 -38.12 -16.22
CA ASN A 471 27.33 -36.78 -15.67
C ASN A 471 28.73 -36.12 -15.55
N ARG A 472 29.75 -36.87 -15.11
CA ARG A 472 31.14 -36.40 -15.05
C ARG A 472 31.70 -36.05 -16.44
N ARG A 473 31.44 -36.88 -17.46
CA ARG A 473 31.85 -36.62 -18.84
C ARG A 473 31.08 -35.44 -19.45
N LEU A 474 29.78 -35.36 -19.19
CA LEU A 474 28.94 -34.25 -19.62
C LEU A 474 29.44 -32.95 -19.01
N ASP A 475 29.81 -32.95 -17.73
CA ASP A 475 30.41 -31.79 -17.07
C ASP A 475 31.73 -31.39 -17.72
N ALA A 476 32.63 -32.33 -17.99
CA ALA A 476 33.89 -32.04 -18.69
C ALA A 476 33.65 -31.45 -20.10
N TYR A 477 32.69 -32.00 -20.86
CA TYR A 477 32.33 -31.49 -22.19
C TYR A 477 31.68 -30.10 -22.13
N LEU A 478 30.79 -29.86 -21.18
CA LEU A 478 30.16 -28.56 -20.99
C LEU A 478 31.18 -27.50 -20.58
N LEU A 479 32.15 -27.84 -19.72
CA LEU A 479 33.25 -26.95 -19.33
C LEU A 479 34.15 -26.61 -20.54
N GLN A 480 34.62 -27.61 -21.29
CA GLN A 480 35.42 -27.37 -22.50
C GLN A 480 34.69 -26.50 -23.53
N LEU A 481 33.37 -26.66 -23.64
CA LEU A 481 32.60 -25.92 -24.60
C LEU A 481 32.29 -24.48 -24.15
N ALA A 482 32.10 -24.25 -22.85
CA ALA A 482 32.02 -22.90 -22.29
C ALA A 482 33.29 -22.09 -22.56
N ASP A 483 34.45 -22.74 -22.48
CA ASP A 483 35.73 -22.13 -22.81
C ASP A 483 35.84 -21.79 -24.30
N LEU A 484 35.58 -22.76 -25.19
CA LEU A 484 35.75 -22.61 -26.64
C LEU A 484 34.73 -21.68 -27.33
N GLU A 485 33.45 -21.74 -26.95
CA GLU A 485 32.37 -21.03 -27.66
C GLU A 485 31.96 -19.73 -26.96
N LEU A 486 32.24 -19.58 -25.65
CA LEU A 486 31.79 -18.45 -24.84
C LEU A 486 32.95 -17.65 -24.21
N ASN A 487 34.20 -18.08 -24.41
CA ASN A 487 35.41 -17.43 -23.87
C ASN A 487 35.30 -17.19 -22.35
N VAL A 488 34.75 -18.18 -21.64
CA VAL A 488 34.62 -18.19 -20.18
C VAL A 488 35.62 -19.20 -19.63
N ASP A 489 36.56 -18.78 -18.79
CA ASP A 489 37.42 -19.71 -18.04
C ASP A 489 36.60 -20.37 -16.92
N PRO A 490 36.16 -21.62 -17.11
CA PRO A 490 35.23 -22.26 -16.19
C PRO A 490 35.93 -22.72 -14.92
N CYS A 491 37.22 -23.08 -15.03
CA CYS A 491 38.04 -23.51 -13.89
C CYS A 491 38.27 -22.33 -12.95
N ALA A 492 38.55 -21.15 -13.50
CA ALA A 492 38.67 -19.94 -12.70
C ALA A 492 37.36 -19.51 -12.02
N MET A 493 36.19 -19.79 -12.62
CA MET A 493 34.90 -19.46 -12.00
C MET A 493 34.52 -20.42 -10.88
N VAL A 494 34.80 -21.72 -11.05
CA VAL A 494 34.58 -22.71 -10.00
C VAL A 494 35.55 -22.48 -8.84
N ALA A 495 36.84 -22.28 -9.13
CA ALA A 495 37.84 -21.94 -8.12
C ALA A 495 37.45 -20.68 -7.35
N PHE A 496 37.04 -19.61 -8.04
CA PHE A 496 36.57 -18.40 -7.39
C PHE A 496 35.32 -18.62 -6.51
N ALA A 497 34.38 -19.45 -6.95
CA ALA A 497 33.18 -19.76 -6.14
C ALA A 497 33.51 -20.63 -4.92
N GLU A 498 34.44 -21.58 -5.05
CA GLU A 498 34.97 -22.38 -3.95
C GLU A 498 35.72 -21.49 -2.95
N ASP A 499 36.63 -20.65 -3.44
CA ASP A 499 37.38 -19.67 -2.64
C ASP A 499 36.42 -18.75 -1.88
N LEU A 500 35.39 -18.21 -2.55
CA LEU A 500 34.38 -17.35 -1.94
C LEU A 500 33.54 -18.08 -0.88
N SER A 501 33.20 -19.35 -1.13
CA SER A 501 32.45 -20.17 -0.17
C SER A 501 33.30 -20.61 1.04
N SER A 502 34.62 -20.56 0.90
CA SER A 502 35.59 -20.93 1.93
C SER A 502 36.07 -19.74 2.78
N CYS A 503 35.72 -18.50 2.41
CA CYS A 503 36.04 -17.32 3.20
C CYS A 503 35.36 -17.37 4.57
N ASN A 504 36.13 -17.23 5.65
CA ASN A 504 35.62 -17.30 7.02
C ASN A 504 35.45 -15.93 7.68
N SER A 505 35.80 -14.85 6.96
CA SER A 505 35.63 -13.47 7.42
C SER A 505 35.24 -12.52 6.28
N GLU A 506 34.56 -11.43 6.64
CA GLU A 506 34.24 -10.36 5.68
C GLU A 506 35.49 -9.72 5.06
N LEU A 507 36.61 -9.71 5.80
CA LEU A 507 37.89 -9.19 5.32
C LEU A 507 38.48 -10.07 4.20
N GLU A 508 38.48 -11.39 4.39
CA GLU A 508 38.94 -12.35 3.37
C GLU A 508 38.06 -12.31 2.12
N CYS A 509 36.74 -12.23 2.32
CA CYS A 509 35.78 -12.12 1.21
C CYS A 509 35.98 -10.81 0.44
N ALA A 510 36.18 -9.69 1.14
CA ALA A 510 36.45 -8.39 0.52
C ALA A 510 37.77 -8.39 -0.26
N TRP A 511 38.82 -9.01 0.28
CA TRP A 511 40.11 -9.13 -0.41
C TRP A 511 39.99 -9.97 -1.68
N LEU A 512 39.36 -11.14 -1.60
CA LEU A 512 39.13 -12.02 -2.74
C LEU A 512 38.31 -11.33 -3.85
N LEU A 513 37.28 -10.59 -3.47
CA LEU A 513 36.47 -9.79 -4.41
C LEU A 513 37.27 -8.64 -5.05
N THR A 514 38.22 -8.05 -4.34
CA THR A 514 39.09 -6.98 -4.86
C THR A 514 40.03 -7.52 -5.93
N VAL A 515 40.72 -8.62 -5.63
CA VAL A 515 41.64 -9.29 -6.56
C VAL A 515 40.89 -9.71 -7.83
N GLU A 516 39.67 -10.22 -7.67
CA GLU A 516 38.86 -10.64 -8.81
C GLU A 516 38.32 -9.47 -9.64
N ALA A 517 37.96 -8.35 -8.99
CA ALA A 517 37.55 -7.13 -9.67
C ALA A 517 38.70 -6.53 -10.49
N GLU A 518 39.91 -6.47 -9.94
CA GLU A 518 41.12 -6.03 -10.64
C GLU A 518 41.46 -6.96 -11.82
N ARG A 519 41.46 -8.28 -11.59
CA ARG A 519 41.71 -9.29 -12.63
C ARG A 519 40.75 -9.15 -13.81
N ARG A 520 39.49 -8.77 -13.56
CA ARG A 520 38.44 -8.60 -14.57
C ARG A 520 38.32 -7.18 -15.12
N GLY A 521 39.15 -6.24 -14.67
CA GLY A 521 39.08 -4.83 -15.07
C GLY A 521 37.76 -4.15 -14.69
N ILE A 522 37.16 -4.53 -13.56
CA ILE A 522 35.94 -3.94 -13.04
C ILE A 522 36.32 -2.69 -12.23
N GLU A 523 36.00 -1.51 -12.76
CA GLU A 523 36.16 -0.26 -12.01
C GLU A 523 35.13 -0.18 -10.88
N LEU A 524 35.62 -0.05 -9.65
CA LEU A 524 34.80 0.07 -8.46
C LEU A 524 34.70 1.54 -8.07
N PRO A 525 33.50 2.02 -7.68
CA PRO A 525 33.29 3.44 -7.37
C PRO A 525 33.86 3.86 -6.00
N PHE A 526 34.50 2.93 -5.30
CA PHE A 526 35.24 3.14 -4.06
C PHE A 526 36.41 2.15 -4.01
N GLN A 527 37.38 2.45 -3.15
CA GLN A 527 38.52 1.58 -2.91
C GLN A 527 38.12 0.47 -1.92
N LEU A 528 38.07 -0.80 -2.36
CA LEU A 528 37.83 -1.92 -1.45
C LEU A 528 38.95 -2.05 -0.42
N GLY A 529 38.59 -2.43 0.82
CA GLY A 529 39.51 -2.52 1.95
C GLY A 529 39.80 -1.17 2.64
N ASN A 530 39.35 -0.05 2.07
CA ASN A 530 39.41 1.28 2.70
C ASN A 530 38.02 1.67 3.20
N THR A 531 37.76 1.44 4.48
CA THR A 531 36.47 1.73 5.13
C THR A 531 36.04 3.19 5.00
N ASP A 532 36.97 4.14 4.94
CA ASP A 532 36.65 5.56 4.81
C ASP A 532 36.25 5.92 3.38
N ALA A 533 36.90 5.33 2.37
CA ALA A 533 36.52 5.48 0.97
C ALA A 533 35.13 4.87 0.71
N THR A 534 34.86 3.68 1.24
CA THR A 534 33.54 3.03 1.14
C THR A 534 32.46 3.85 1.85
N ARG A 535 32.72 4.34 3.08
CA ARG A 535 31.77 5.21 3.80
C ARG A 535 31.54 6.52 3.07
N SER A 536 32.56 7.15 2.52
CA SER A 536 32.42 8.40 1.77
C SER A 536 31.58 8.22 0.51
N TRP A 537 31.76 7.10 -0.19
CA TRP A 537 30.92 6.73 -1.33
C TRP A 537 29.46 6.46 -0.93
N LEU A 538 29.22 5.67 0.12
CA LEU A 538 27.86 5.41 0.66
C LEU A 538 27.18 6.70 1.14
N SER A 539 27.93 7.60 1.77
CA SER A 539 27.45 8.91 2.22
C SER A 539 27.07 9.82 1.06
N GLY A 540 27.78 9.71 -0.07
CA GLY A 540 27.48 10.43 -1.31
C GLY A 540 26.17 9.96 -1.96
N LEU A 541 25.83 8.68 -1.83
CA LEU A 541 24.57 8.11 -2.32
C LEU A 541 23.35 8.53 -1.47
N ALA A 542 23.54 8.82 -0.18
CA ALA A 542 22.46 9.26 0.72
C ALA A 542 22.09 10.75 0.57
N LYS A 543 22.88 11.53 -0.19
CA LYS A 543 22.64 12.96 -0.46
C LYS A 543 22.10 13.24 -1.87
N GLY A 544 21.78 12.20 -2.63
CA GLY A 544 21.29 12.27 -4.02
C GLY A 544 19.81 11.94 -4.14
#